data_AF-H0YF05-F1
#
_entry.id   AF-H0YF05-F1
#
_cell.length_a   1.000
_cell.length_b   1.000
_cell.length_c   1.000
_cell.angle_alpha   90.00
_cell.angle_beta   90.00
_cell.angle_gamma   90.00
#
_symmetry.space_group_name_H-M   'P 1'
#
loop_
_entity.id
_entity.type
_entity.pdbx_description
1 polymer ?
#
loop_
_entity_poly.entity_id
_entity_poly.type
_entity_poly.pdbx_seq_one_letter_code
_entity_poly.pdbx_strand_id
1 'polypeptide(L)'
;GMVMVSPEMNPTICSVFEAEIVLLFHATTFRRGFQVTVHVGNVRQTAVVEKIHAKDKLRTGEKAVVRFRFLKHPEYLKVQSSSIVTKYCGLFSVVQVSRILRPFT
;
A
#
# COMPACT_ATOMS: atom_id res chain seq x y z
N GLY A 1 -7.63 -7.95 -10.29
CA GLY A 1 -8.13 -8.10 -11.69
C GLY A 1 -7.32 -9.16 -12.42
N MET A 2 -7.68 -9.60 -13.64
CA MET A 2 -6.83 -10.54 -14.41
C MET A 2 -5.63 -9.80 -15.04
N VAL A 3 -4.43 -10.37 -14.94
CA VAL A 3 -3.20 -9.81 -15.52
C VAL A 3 -2.53 -10.88 -16.39
N MET A 4 -2.23 -10.53 -17.64
CA MET A 4 -1.41 -11.36 -18.52
C MET A 4 0.06 -10.99 -18.33
N VAL A 5 0.90 -11.98 -18.05
CA VAL A 5 2.33 -11.81 -17.76
C VAL A 5 3.13 -12.87 -18.50
N SER A 6 4.32 -12.50 -18.97
CA SER A 6 5.26 -13.48 -19.54
C SER A 6 5.67 -14.49 -18.45
N PRO A 7 5.84 -15.78 -18.77
CA PRO A 7 6.38 -16.78 -17.84
C PRO A 7 7.72 -16.37 -17.22
N GLU A 8 8.52 -15.58 -17.95
CA GLU A 8 9.83 -15.08 -17.51
C GLU A 8 9.73 -14.05 -16.37
N MET A 9 8.55 -13.49 -16.11
CA MET A 9 8.35 -12.43 -15.11
C MET A 9 8.18 -12.94 -13.68
N ASN A 10 8.07 -14.26 -13.45
CA ASN A 10 7.84 -14.87 -12.13
C ASN A 10 6.79 -14.10 -11.29
N PRO A 11 5.52 -14.08 -11.73
CA PRO A 11 4.52 -13.23 -11.11
C PRO A 11 4.19 -13.68 -9.68
N THR A 12 4.62 -12.93 -8.67
CA THR A 12 4.28 -13.21 -7.27
C THR A 12 2.94 -12.59 -6.91
N ILE A 13 1.95 -13.44 -6.60
CA ILE A 13 0.73 -12.99 -5.91
C ILE A 13 1.08 -12.58 -4.48
N CYS A 14 0.54 -11.46 -4.05
CA CYS A 14 0.90 -10.84 -2.78
C CYS A 14 -0.36 -10.49 -2.00
N SER A 15 -0.48 -11.06 -0.80
CA SER A 15 -1.55 -10.70 0.13
C SER A 15 -1.11 -9.59 1.09
N VAL A 16 0.19 -9.54 1.40
CA VAL A 16 0.80 -8.59 2.34
C VAL A 16 2.03 -7.96 1.72
N PHE A 17 2.18 -6.63 1.75
CA PHE A 17 3.37 -5.97 1.22
C PHE A 17 3.86 -4.87 2.14
N GLU A 18 5.16 -4.64 2.12
CA GLU A 18 5.79 -3.47 2.72
C GLU A 18 6.04 -2.40 1.68
N ALA A 19 5.70 -1.16 2.01
CA ALA A 19 5.94 -0.03 1.15
C ALA A 19 6.40 1.20 1.94
N GLU A 20 7.31 1.95 1.36
CA GLU A 20 7.61 3.30 1.83
C GLU A 20 6.48 4.22 1.38
N ILE A 21 5.99 5.04 2.30
CA ILE A 21 4.92 5.99 2.07
C ILE A 21 5.30 7.39 2.52
N VAL A 22 4.63 8.38 1.96
CA VAL A 22 4.57 9.75 2.42
C VAL A 22 3.12 10.09 2.73
N LEU A 23 2.85 10.55 3.94
CA LEU A 23 1.51 10.99 4.31
C LEU A 23 1.28 12.41 3.79
N LEU A 24 0.53 12.56 2.69
CA LEU A 24 0.32 13.88 2.07
C LEU A 24 -0.75 14.70 2.80
N PHE A 25 -1.77 14.02 3.33
CA PHE A 25 -2.89 14.62 4.07
C PHE A 25 -3.60 13.54 4.92
N HIS A 26 -4.42 13.90 5.90
CA HIS A 26 -4.04 13.86 7.32
C HIS A 26 -5.14 14.32 8.29
N ALA A 27 -6.44 14.11 8.03
CA ALA A 27 -7.47 14.72 8.90
C ALA A 27 -7.65 14.09 10.28
N THR A 28 -7.32 12.82 10.47
CA THR A 28 -7.45 12.09 11.76
C THR A 28 -6.08 11.61 12.29
N THR A 29 -5.96 10.42 12.91
CA THR A 29 -4.66 9.80 13.23
C THR A 29 -4.40 8.55 12.38
N PHE A 30 -3.38 8.55 11.51
CA PHE A 30 -2.97 7.36 10.75
C PHE A 30 -2.24 6.38 11.69
N ARG A 31 -2.82 5.19 11.92
CA ARG A 31 -2.31 4.20 12.86
C ARG A 31 -2.59 2.77 12.38
N ARG A 32 -2.01 1.79 13.07
CA ARG A 32 -2.33 0.36 12.87
C ARG A 32 -3.84 0.11 12.91
N GLY A 33 -4.32 -0.78 12.06
CA GLY A 33 -5.73 -1.19 11.95
C GLY A 33 -6.57 -0.33 11.01
N PHE A 34 -6.02 0.78 10.50
CA PHE A 34 -6.73 1.60 9.52
C PHE A 34 -6.92 0.85 8.21
N GLN A 35 -8.11 0.98 7.63
CA GLN A 35 -8.40 0.49 6.29
C GLN A 35 -8.19 1.63 5.29
N VAL A 36 -7.44 1.34 4.22
CA VAL A 36 -7.10 2.29 3.17
C VAL A 36 -7.35 1.64 1.82
N THR A 37 -7.75 2.42 0.83
CA THR A 37 -7.81 1.92 -0.55
C THR A 37 -6.46 2.15 -1.22
N VAL A 38 -5.78 1.05 -1.53
CA VAL A 38 -4.49 1.01 -2.22
C VAL A 38 -4.74 1.02 -3.72
N HIS A 39 -4.09 1.93 -4.44
CA HIS A 39 -4.06 1.92 -5.91
C HIS A 39 -2.64 1.71 -6.42
N VAL A 40 -2.35 0.53 -6.95
CA VAL A 40 -1.05 0.15 -7.53
C VAL A 40 -1.28 -0.27 -8.99
N GLY A 41 -0.86 0.56 -9.95
CA GLY A 41 -1.16 0.28 -11.37
C GLY A 41 -2.66 0.11 -11.61
N ASN A 42 -3.07 -1.09 -12.02
CA ASN A 42 -4.48 -1.45 -12.25
C ASN A 42 -5.18 -2.04 -11.01
N VAL A 43 -4.46 -2.27 -9.92
CA VAL A 43 -5.02 -2.77 -8.66
C VAL A 43 -5.67 -1.61 -7.92
N ARG A 44 -6.93 -1.79 -7.48
CA ARG A 44 -7.67 -0.84 -6.63
C ARG A 44 -8.41 -1.62 -5.56
N GLN A 45 -7.85 -1.71 -4.36
CA GLN A 45 -8.36 -2.62 -3.34
C GLN A 45 -8.17 -2.07 -1.94
N THR A 46 -9.11 -2.38 -1.05
CA THR A 46 -8.99 -2.09 0.37
C THR A 46 -7.90 -2.97 0.99
N ALA A 47 -7.01 -2.33 1.74
CA ALA A 47 -5.99 -2.96 2.55
C ALA A 47 -6.04 -2.43 3.99
N VAL A 48 -5.60 -3.24 4.94
CA VAL A 48 -5.43 -2.83 6.34
C VAL A 48 -3.98 -2.53 6.64
N VAL A 49 -3.74 -1.47 7.42
CA VAL A 49 -2.43 -1.12 7.97
C VAL A 49 -2.09 -2.11 9.09
N GLU A 50 -1.21 -3.07 8.82
CA GLU A 50 -0.79 -4.05 9.83
C GLU A 50 0.28 -3.50 10.77
N LYS A 51 1.21 -2.71 10.23
CA LYS A 51 2.34 -2.19 10.98
C LYS A 51 2.87 -0.91 10.35
N ILE A 52 3.13 0.09 11.18
CA ILE A 52 3.95 1.25 10.83
C ILE A 52 5.31 0.98 11.47
N HIS A 53 6.38 0.98 10.68
CA HIS A 53 7.73 0.74 11.22
C HIS A 53 8.26 2.00 11.92
N ALA A 54 8.95 1.80 13.03
CA ALA A 54 9.58 2.83 13.87
C ALA A 54 8.64 3.87 14.53
N LYS A 55 7.33 3.84 14.27
CA LYS A 55 6.34 4.79 14.84
C LYS A 55 5.00 4.12 15.09
N ASP A 56 4.25 4.58 16.09
CA ASP A 56 2.87 4.13 16.33
C ASP A 56 1.82 4.88 15.48
N LYS A 57 2.17 6.09 15.04
CA LYS A 57 1.31 6.98 14.26
C LYS A 57 2.11 7.84 13.29
N LEU A 58 1.46 8.29 12.21
CA LEU A 58 2.06 9.22 11.23
C LEU A 58 1.32 10.56 11.19
N ARG A 59 2.10 11.63 10.99
CA ARG A 59 1.62 13.00 10.74
C ARG A 59 1.82 13.40 9.27
N THR A 60 1.11 14.43 8.84
CA THR A 60 1.24 15.00 7.49
C THR A 60 2.69 15.40 7.20
N GLY A 61 3.16 15.09 5.99
CA GLY A 61 4.53 15.32 5.53
C GLY A 61 5.53 14.23 5.94
N GLU A 62 5.17 13.34 6.86
CA GLU A 62 6.10 12.30 7.31
C GLU A 62 6.19 11.14 6.32
N LYS A 63 7.41 10.59 6.24
CA LYS A 63 7.69 9.34 5.56
C LYS A 63 7.78 8.19 6.55
N ALA A 64 7.33 7.02 6.14
CA ALA A 64 7.54 5.78 6.89
C ALA A 64 7.41 4.55 6.01
N VAL A 65 7.96 3.45 6.50
CA VAL A 65 7.69 2.12 5.93
C VAL A 65 6.46 1.56 6.63
N VAL A 66 5.49 1.12 5.85
CA VAL A 66 4.22 0.59 6.34
C VAL A 66 3.97 -0.77 5.69
N ARG A 67 3.51 -1.73 6.51
CA ARG A 67 3.03 -3.03 6.05
C ARG A 67 1.51 -2.97 5.88
N PHE A 68 1.07 -3.33 4.68
CA PHE A 68 -0.33 -3.40 4.29
C PHE A 68 -0.74 -4.85 3.99
N ARG A 69 -1.97 -5.21 4.31
CA ARG A 69 -2.60 -6.48 3.90
C ARG A 69 -3.85 -6.21 3.08
N PHE A 70 -3.94 -6.74 1.87
CA PHE A 70 -5.17 -6.70 1.06
C PHE A 70 -6.28 -7.52 1.69
N LEU A 71 -7.51 -6.98 1.72
CA LEU A 71 -8.63 -7.62 2.42
C LEU A 71 -9.42 -8.63 1.57
N LYS A 72 -9.60 -8.40 0.26
CA LYS A 72 -10.52 -9.23 -0.55
C LYS A 72 -9.85 -10.45 -1.17
N HIS A 73 -8.67 -10.27 -1.75
CA HIS A 73 -7.93 -11.29 -2.48
C HIS A 73 -6.47 -10.84 -2.63
N PRO A 74 -5.51 -11.76 -2.78
CA PRO A 74 -4.15 -11.42 -3.19
C PRO A 74 -4.16 -10.70 -4.54
N GLU A 75 -3.19 -9.80 -4.75
CA GLU A 75 -3.00 -9.09 -6.01
C GLU A 75 -1.56 -9.24 -6.49
N TYR A 76 -1.37 -9.24 -7.79
CA TYR A 76 -0.04 -9.21 -8.38
C TYR A 76 0.54 -7.80 -8.27
N LEU A 77 1.66 -7.66 -7.56
CA LEU A 77 2.37 -6.39 -7.41
C LEU A 77 3.69 -6.43 -8.17
N LYS A 78 3.83 -5.56 -9.17
CA LYS A 78 5.09 -5.36 -9.89
C LYS A 78 5.97 -4.40 -9.09
N VAL A 79 7.16 -4.84 -8.68
CA VAL A 79 8.16 -4.03 -7.95
C VAL A 79 8.94 -3.10 -8.90
N GLN A 80 8.24 -2.41 -9.81
CA GLN A 80 8.85 -1.40 -10.67
C GLN A 80 8.48 0.00 -10.19
N SER A 81 9.30 0.97 -10.56
CA SER A 81 9.35 2.37 -10.13
C SER A 81 8.11 3.23 -10.47
N SER A 82 6.92 2.65 -10.51
CA SER A 82 5.69 3.38 -10.76
C SER A 82 5.25 4.05 -9.46
N SER A 83 5.06 5.37 -9.53
CA SER A 83 4.43 6.17 -8.49
C SER A 83 3.08 5.57 -8.10
N ILE A 84 2.91 5.21 -6.83
CA ILE A 84 1.70 4.57 -6.33
C ILE A 84 0.90 5.62 -5.55
N VAL A 85 -0.36 5.82 -5.93
CA VAL A 85 -1.25 6.80 -5.28
C VAL A 85 -2.29 6.04 -4.47
N THR A 86 -2.09 5.91 -3.15
CA THR A 86 -3.11 5.33 -2.27
C THR A 86 -4.14 6.42 -1.97
N LYS A 87 -5.29 6.35 -2.65
CA LYS A 87 -6.36 7.32 -2.50
C LYS A 87 -7.50 6.69 -1.70
N TYR A 88 -7.87 7.36 -0.61
CA TYR A 88 -9.08 7.20 0.20
C TYR A 88 -9.07 6.09 1.28
N CYS A 89 -8.88 6.55 2.52
CA CYS A 89 -9.72 6.15 3.65
C CYS A 89 -10.89 7.14 3.73
N GLY A 90 -12.09 6.68 4.11
CA GLY A 90 -13.25 7.55 4.35
C GLY A 90 -12.86 8.74 5.23
N LEU A 91 -13.28 9.94 4.79
CA LEU A 91 -12.95 11.26 5.32
C LEU A 91 -11.43 11.55 5.43
N PHE A 92 -10.87 12.05 4.33
CA PHE A 92 -9.80 13.08 4.32
C PHE A 92 -8.33 12.67 4.55
N SER A 93 -7.89 11.47 4.14
CA SER A 93 -6.45 11.12 4.21
C SER A 93 -5.90 10.62 2.87
N VAL A 94 -4.75 11.17 2.44
CA VAL A 94 -4.07 10.86 1.18
C VAL A 94 -2.66 10.35 1.48
N VAL A 95 -2.36 9.15 1.00
CA VAL A 95 -1.05 8.51 1.17
C VAL A 95 -0.44 8.29 -0.20
N GLN A 96 0.78 8.79 -0.40
CA GLN A 96 1.56 8.43 -1.58
C GLN A 96 2.50 7.30 -1.20
N VAL A 97 2.45 6.20 -1.93
CA VAL A 97 3.42 5.12 -1.78
C VAL A 97 4.58 5.43 -2.73
N SER A 98 5.78 5.62 -2.18
CA SER A 98 6.99 5.92 -2.95
C SER A 98 7.62 4.67 -3.54
N ARG A 99 7.57 3.54 -2.82
CA ARG A 99 8.23 2.29 -3.25
C ARG A 99 7.64 1.08 -2.55
N ILE A 100 7.33 0.02 -3.31
CA ILE A 100 7.10 -1.32 -2.75
C ILE A 100 8.45 -1.94 -2.44
N LEU A 101 8.66 -2.34 -1.18
CA LEU A 101 9.92 -2.92 -0.71
C LEU A 101 9.91 -4.43 -0.83
N ARG A 102 8.86 -5.08 -0.34
CA ARG A 102 8.78 -6.55 -0.25
C ARG A 102 7.33 -7.03 -0.36
N PRO A 103 6.98 -7.84 -1.37
CA PRO A 103 5.78 -8.65 -1.34
C PRO A 103 5.99 -9.88 -0.43
N PHE A 104 4.99 -10.22 0.36
CA PHE A 104 4.89 -11.45 1.13
C PHE A 104 3.72 -12.26 0.57
N THR A 105 3.96 -13.55 0.32
CA THR A 105 2.97 -14.49 -0.19
C THR A 105 1.96 -14.80 0.91
#